data_AF-A0A9Q0S168-F1
#
_entry.id   AF-A0A9Q0S168-F1
#
_cell.length_a   1.000
_cell.length_b   1.000
_cell.length_c   1.000
_cell.angle_alpha   90.00
_cell.angle_beta   90.00
_cell.angle_gamma   90.00
#
_symmetry.space_group_name_H-M   'P 1'
#
loop_
_entity.id
_entity.type
_entity.pdbx_description
1 polymer ?
#
loop_
_entity_poly.entity_id
_entity_poly.type
_entity_poly.pdbx_seq_one_letter_code
_entity_poly.pdbx_strand_id
1 'polypeptide(L)'
;MCNKGRRQSPINVEPDKLLFDPYLRPLHIDKHKVSGTLHNTGQSLVFRVDKDTKQHVNISGGPLAYRYQFEEIYIHYGTENSQGSEHHIQGYSFPGEIQLYGFNKELYHNMSEAQHKSQGIVGISLMVQIGDTPNPELRIITSTFNKVLYRVVRIETIDARLRANT
;
A
#
# COMPACT_ATOMS: atom_id res chain seq x y z
N MET A 1 4.55 1.59 -19.23
CA MET A 1 5.29 2.19 -18.10
C MET A 1 5.93 3.49 -18.58
N CYS A 2 5.81 4.57 -17.82
CA CYS A 2 6.35 5.87 -18.19
C CYS A 2 7.84 5.93 -17.80
N ASN A 3 8.72 5.35 -18.61
CA ASN A 3 10.14 5.17 -18.26
C ASN A 3 10.97 6.48 -18.33
N LYS A 4 10.31 7.64 -18.46
CA LYS A 4 10.90 8.97 -18.55
C LYS A 4 10.04 9.95 -17.76
N GLY A 5 10.35 10.14 -16.49
CA GLY A 5 9.66 11.08 -15.61
C GLY A 5 10.59 11.60 -14.51
N ARG A 6 10.40 12.86 -14.08
CA ARG A 6 11.24 13.51 -13.05
C ARG A 6 10.87 13.11 -11.61
N ARG A 7 9.79 12.36 -11.42
CA ARG A 7 9.22 11.95 -10.14
C ARG A 7 8.75 10.50 -10.22
N GLN A 8 9.62 9.62 -10.71
CA GLN A 8 9.35 8.19 -10.76
C GLN A 8 9.67 7.55 -9.40
N SER A 9 8.84 6.57 -9.05
CA SER A 9 9.08 5.61 -7.97
C SER A 9 9.34 4.24 -8.61
N PRO A 10 9.96 3.28 -7.89
CA PRO A 10 10.48 3.39 -6.52
C PRO A 10 11.74 4.26 -6.43
N ILE A 11 12.15 4.56 -5.20
CA ILE A 11 13.40 5.28 -4.89
C ILE A 11 14.24 4.53 -3.86
N ASN A 12 15.55 4.83 -3.85
CA ASN A 12 16.41 4.54 -2.71
C ASN A 12 16.33 5.69 -1.71
N VAL A 13 15.81 5.43 -0.52
CA VAL A 13 15.76 6.39 0.57
C VAL A 13 17.12 6.40 1.27
N GLU A 14 17.77 7.55 1.30
CA GLU A 14 19.05 7.76 2.00
C GLU A 14 18.78 8.58 3.28
N PRO A 15 18.64 7.94 4.47
CA PRO A 15 18.31 8.60 5.73
C PRO A 15 19.22 9.79 6.05
N ASP A 16 20.52 9.69 5.75
CA ASP A 16 21.50 10.74 6.00
C ASP A 16 21.30 12.00 5.13
N LYS A 17 20.49 11.90 4.07
CA LYS A 17 20.11 13.02 3.20
C LYS A 17 18.70 13.55 3.50
N LEU A 18 17.97 12.94 4.44
CA LEU A 18 16.63 13.39 4.81
C LEU A 18 16.71 14.68 5.64
N LEU A 19 15.82 15.61 5.31
CA LEU A 19 15.63 16.82 6.10
C LEU A 19 14.43 16.61 7.03
N PHE A 20 14.63 16.83 8.32
CA PHE A 20 13.55 16.82 9.29
C PHE A 20 12.65 18.04 9.08
N ASP A 21 11.35 17.80 8.92
CA ASP A 21 10.34 18.85 8.83
C ASP A 21 9.53 18.89 10.15
N PRO A 22 9.76 19.90 11.02
CA PRO A 22 9.06 20.03 12.30
C PRO A 22 7.58 20.41 12.14
N TYR A 23 7.14 20.83 10.96
CA TYR A 23 5.76 21.25 10.71
C TYR A 23 4.88 20.12 10.18
N LEU A 24 5.42 18.92 10.01
CA LEU A 24 4.64 17.74 9.66
C LEU A 24 3.60 17.45 10.74
N ARG A 25 2.33 17.41 10.32
CA ARG A 25 1.24 17.00 11.19
C ARG A 25 1.33 15.49 11.46
N PRO A 26 0.80 14.98 12.58
CA PRO A 26 0.67 13.54 12.76
C PRO A 26 -0.10 12.90 11.61
N LEU A 27 0.39 11.75 11.10
CA LEU A 27 -0.34 10.96 10.12
C LEU A 27 -1.52 10.26 10.81
N HIS A 28 -2.71 10.42 10.24
CA HIS A 28 -3.93 9.80 10.73
C HIS A 28 -4.47 8.81 9.71
N ILE A 29 -4.72 7.57 10.16
CA ILE A 29 -5.37 6.52 9.38
C ILE A 29 -6.55 5.99 10.21
N ASP A 30 -7.74 5.99 9.63
CA ASP A 30 -8.93 5.49 10.30
C ASP A 30 -8.78 4.00 10.66
N LYS A 31 -9.20 3.62 11.87
CA LYS A 31 -9.01 2.25 12.41
C LYS A 31 -10.20 1.33 12.12
N HIS A 32 -10.75 1.40 10.92
CA HIS A 32 -11.88 0.56 10.48
C HIS A 32 -11.39 -0.70 9.77
N LYS A 33 -12.25 -1.71 9.72
CA LYS A 33 -12.07 -2.87 8.84
C LYS A 33 -12.72 -2.57 7.50
N VAL A 34 -12.09 -3.05 6.44
CA VAL A 34 -12.64 -2.96 5.09
C VAL A 34 -12.62 -4.34 4.47
N SER A 35 -13.74 -4.69 3.85
CA SER A 35 -13.86 -5.90 3.05
C SER A 35 -13.44 -5.60 1.62
N GLY A 36 -12.85 -6.61 0.99
CA GLY A 36 -12.38 -6.50 -0.38
C GLY A 36 -11.99 -7.84 -0.96
N THR A 37 -11.63 -7.81 -2.23
CA THR A 37 -11.26 -8.99 -3.01
C THR A 37 -9.76 -9.01 -3.25
N LEU A 38 -9.12 -10.18 -3.05
CA LEU A 38 -7.72 -10.39 -3.44
C LEU A 38 -7.64 -10.94 -4.86
N HIS A 39 -6.80 -10.31 -5.67
CA HIS A 39 -6.58 -10.61 -7.07
C HIS A 39 -5.11 -10.94 -7.33
N ASN A 40 -4.86 -12.05 -8.02
CA ASN A 40 -3.55 -12.30 -8.61
C ASN A 40 -3.54 -11.76 -10.06
N THR A 41 -2.82 -10.65 -10.27
CA THR A 41 -2.70 -10.02 -11.60
C THR A 41 -1.70 -10.72 -12.51
N GLY A 42 -0.97 -11.72 -11.99
CA GLY A 42 0.17 -12.36 -12.65
C GLY A 42 1.48 -11.60 -12.46
N GLN A 43 1.45 -10.37 -11.94
CA GLN A 43 2.63 -9.58 -11.58
C GLN A 43 2.70 -9.31 -10.07
N SER A 44 1.55 -9.10 -9.43
CA SER A 44 1.45 -8.83 -8.00
C SER A 44 0.15 -9.38 -7.44
N LEU A 45 0.11 -9.55 -6.13
CA LEU A 45 -1.13 -9.79 -5.40
C LEU A 45 -1.71 -8.44 -5.00
N VAL A 46 -2.94 -8.18 -5.43
CA VAL A 46 -3.62 -6.90 -5.26
C VAL A 46 -4.93 -7.11 -4.52
N PHE A 47 -5.04 -6.55 -3.32
CA PHE A 47 -6.32 -6.46 -2.62
C PHE A 47 -7.02 -5.17 -3.04
N ARG A 48 -8.31 -5.26 -3.34
CA ARG A 48 -9.15 -4.11 -3.71
C ARG A 48 -10.36 -4.06 -2.81
N VAL A 49 -10.63 -2.89 -2.25
CA VAL A 49 -11.83 -2.65 -1.44
C VAL A 49 -13.08 -2.85 -2.31
N ASP A 50 -14.11 -3.49 -1.75
CA ASP A 50 -15.37 -3.70 -2.46
C ASP A 50 -16.12 -2.36 -2.66
N LYS A 51 -16.68 -2.15 -3.86
CA LYS A 51 -17.30 -0.88 -4.25
C LYS A 51 -18.54 -0.52 -3.43
N ASP A 52 -19.23 -1.52 -2.92
CA ASP A 52 -20.44 -1.42 -2.11
C ASP A 52 -20.15 -1.41 -0.60
N THR A 53 -18.87 -1.33 -0.20
CA THR A 53 -18.52 -1.18 1.21
C THR A 53 -19.20 0.05 1.81
N LYS A 54 -19.77 -0.14 3.01
CA LYS A 54 -20.37 0.96 3.79
C LYS A 54 -19.36 1.67 4.68
N GLN A 55 -18.18 1.07 4.89
CA GLN A 55 -17.10 1.63 5.70
C GLN A 55 -15.90 1.94 4.82
N HIS A 56 -15.42 3.18 4.92
CA HIS A 56 -14.22 3.65 4.23
C HIS A 56 -13.14 3.96 5.25
N VAL A 57 -11.88 3.77 4.85
CA VAL A 57 -10.71 4.16 5.62
C VAL A 57 -10.10 5.41 5.00
N ASN A 58 -10.07 6.50 5.74
CA ASN A 58 -9.42 7.73 5.31
C ASN A 58 -7.99 7.83 5.84
N ILE A 59 -7.16 8.52 5.06
CA ILE A 59 -5.76 8.83 5.32
C ILE A 59 -5.61 10.35 5.24
N SER A 60 -5.06 10.97 6.28
CA SER A 60 -4.88 12.43 6.35
C SER A 60 -3.72 12.81 7.28
N GLY A 61 -3.37 14.10 7.34
CA GLY A 61 -2.22 14.55 8.15
C GLY A 61 -0.89 14.23 7.47
N GLY A 62 0.21 14.22 8.22
CA GLY A 62 1.55 14.09 7.63
C GLY A 62 1.82 15.19 6.58
N PRO A 63 2.39 14.83 5.42
CA PRO A 63 2.61 15.76 4.31
C PRO A 63 1.36 16.01 3.45
N LEU A 64 0.21 15.41 3.78
CA LEU A 64 -0.98 15.45 2.94
C LEU A 64 -1.77 16.74 3.18
N ALA A 65 -2.11 17.42 2.08
CA ALA A 65 -2.97 18.61 2.11
C ALA A 65 -4.47 18.25 2.21
N TYR A 66 -4.86 17.10 1.66
CA TYR A 66 -6.24 16.64 1.54
C TYR A 66 -6.46 15.33 2.30
N ARG A 67 -7.73 14.95 2.46
CA ARG A 67 -8.12 13.59 2.86
C ARG A 67 -8.13 12.65 1.66
N TYR A 68 -7.49 11.51 1.84
CA TYR A 68 -7.45 10.44 0.86
C TYR A 68 -8.27 9.26 1.37
N GLN A 69 -8.95 8.56 0.47
CA GLN A 69 -9.67 7.33 0.77
C GLN A 69 -8.83 6.14 0.26
N PHE A 70 -8.56 5.19 1.15
CA PHE A 70 -7.87 3.93 0.82
C PHE A 70 -8.70 3.08 -0.15
N GLU A 71 -8.05 2.46 -1.13
CA GLU A 71 -8.70 1.69 -2.20
C GLU A 71 -8.01 0.34 -2.48
N GLU A 72 -6.68 0.30 -2.53
CA GLU A 72 -5.94 -0.89 -2.98
C GLU A 72 -4.69 -1.17 -2.12
N ILE A 73 -4.34 -2.45 -1.97
CA ILE A 73 -3.04 -2.90 -1.42
C ILE A 73 -2.34 -3.72 -2.48
N TYR A 74 -1.08 -3.40 -2.73
CA TYR A 74 -0.17 -4.17 -3.55
C TYR A 74 0.85 -4.86 -2.64
N ILE A 75 1.10 -6.13 -2.93
CA ILE A 75 2.08 -6.93 -2.19
C ILE A 75 3.17 -7.37 -3.16
N HIS A 76 4.38 -6.89 -2.89
CA HIS A 76 5.60 -7.22 -3.60
C HIS A 76 6.46 -8.09 -2.69
N TYR A 77 7.01 -9.17 -3.23
CA TYR A 77 7.90 -10.07 -2.51
C TYR A 77 8.88 -10.70 -3.49
N GLY A 78 10.07 -11.01 -3.00
CA GLY A 78 11.10 -11.69 -3.79
C GLY A 78 11.03 -13.19 -3.67
N THR A 79 11.80 -13.87 -4.51
CA THR A 79 12.06 -15.31 -4.40
C THR A 79 13.09 -15.64 -3.32
N GLU A 80 13.83 -14.64 -2.85
CA GLU A 80 14.87 -14.75 -1.85
C GLU A 80 14.62 -13.76 -0.72
N ASN A 81 15.09 -14.09 0.48
CA ASN A 81 14.86 -13.26 1.66
C ASN A 81 15.62 -11.93 1.68
N SER A 82 16.58 -11.75 0.76
CA SER A 82 17.42 -10.56 0.63
C SER A 82 16.90 -9.55 -0.39
N GLN A 83 15.80 -9.85 -1.10
CA GLN A 83 15.26 -9.02 -2.17
C GLN A 83 13.74 -9.11 -2.20
N GLY A 84 13.05 -8.07 -2.69
CA GLY A 84 11.60 -8.14 -2.90
C GLY A 84 10.87 -6.82 -2.77
N SER A 85 11.38 -5.89 -1.96
CA SER A 85 10.89 -4.52 -1.93
C SER A 85 11.26 -3.79 -3.22
N GLU A 86 10.40 -2.88 -3.66
CA GLU A 86 10.71 -2.00 -4.78
C GLU A 86 11.54 -0.82 -4.30
N HIS A 87 11.12 -0.21 -3.19
CA HIS A 87 11.89 0.81 -2.49
C HIS A 87 13.07 0.18 -1.73
N HIS A 88 14.15 0.96 -1.63
CA HIS A 88 15.35 0.58 -0.90
C HIS A 88 15.63 1.60 0.21
N ILE A 89 16.33 1.20 1.27
CA ILE A 89 16.80 2.11 2.34
C ILE A 89 18.32 1.95 2.46
N GLN A 90 19.09 3.02 2.20
CA GLN A 90 20.56 2.96 2.11
C GLN A 90 21.07 1.85 1.17
N GLY A 91 20.36 1.62 0.06
CA GLY A 91 20.67 0.55 -0.89
C GLY A 91 20.25 -0.85 -0.42
N TYR A 92 19.74 -0.99 0.80
CA TYR A 92 19.22 -2.26 1.31
C TYR A 92 17.82 -2.54 0.77
N SER A 93 17.63 -3.78 0.30
CA SER A 93 16.36 -4.33 -0.16
C SER A 93 15.78 -5.24 0.93
N PHE A 94 14.46 -5.23 1.07
CA PHE A 94 13.72 -6.04 2.04
C PHE A 94 13.09 -7.25 1.34
N PRO A 95 12.83 -8.37 2.04
CA PRO A 95 12.17 -9.54 1.47
C PRO A 95 10.81 -9.26 0.79
N GLY A 96 10.14 -8.18 1.22
CA GLY A 96 8.92 -7.72 0.56
C GLY A 96 8.54 -6.28 0.94
N GLU A 97 7.56 -5.77 0.22
CA GLU A 97 6.96 -4.45 0.43
C GLU A 97 5.45 -4.52 0.25
N ILE A 98 4.73 -3.88 1.17
CA ILE A 98 3.28 -3.70 1.09
C ILE A 98 3.01 -2.23 0.79
N GLN A 99 2.40 -1.97 -0.36
CA GLN A 99 2.06 -0.62 -0.79
C GLN A 99 0.55 -0.42 -0.69
N LEU A 100 0.13 0.55 0.11
CA LEU A 100 -1.26 0.95 0.23
C LEU A 100 -1.48 2.17 -0.65
N TYR A 101 -2.49 2.12 -1.52
CA TYR A 101 -2.88 3.24 -2.35
C TYR A 101 -4.28 3.73 -2.01
N GLY A 102 -4.42 5.05 -2.07
CA GLY A 102 -5.69 5.74 -1.94
C GLY A 102 -5.77 6.92 -2.89
N PHE A 103 -6.98 7.42 -3.09
CA PHE A 103 -7.23 8.59 -3.94
C PHE A 103 -7.71 9.78 -3.14
N ASN A 104 -7.45 10.98 -3.65
CA ASN A 104 -7.93 12.22 -3.06
C ASN A 104 -9.45 12.28 -3.17
N LYS A 105 -10.14 12.01 -2.06
CA LYS A 105 -11.60 11.90 -1.99
C LYS A 105 -12.29 13.26 -1.97
N GLU A 106 -11.56 14.32 -1.62
CA GLU A 106 -12.10 15.67 -1.61
C GLU A 106 -12.22 16.24 -3.03
N LEU A 107 -11.33 15.83 -3.94
CA LEU A 107 -11.27 16.39 -5.30
C LEU A 107 -11.82 15.45 -6.39
N TYR A 108 -11.85 14.14 -6.16
CA TYR A 108 -12.20 13.16 -7.19
C TYR A 108 -13.19 12.12 -6.69
N HIS A 109 -13.99 11.58 -7.60
CA HIS A 109 -15.02 10.60 -7.24
C HIS A 109 -14.46 9.20 -7.02
N ASN A 110 -13.37 8.85 -7.70
CA ASN A 110 -12.77 7.52 -7.66
C ASN A 110 -11.28 7.53 -8.06
N MET A 111 -10.61 6.41 -7.78
CA MET A 111 -9.19 6.17 -8.11
C MET A 111 -8.87 6.35 -9.59
N SER A 112 -9.74 5.87 -10.49
CA SER A 112 -9.52 5.90 -11.93
C SER A 112 -9.43 7.31 -12.50
N GLU A 113 -10.17 8.25 -11.93
CA GLU A 113 -10.09 9.67 -12.25
C GLU A 113 -8.84 10.31 -11.65
N ALA A 114 -8.57 10.02 -10.37
CA ALA A 114 -7.53 10.67 -9.60
C ALA A 114 -6.10 10.30 -10.03
N GLN A 115 -5.87 9.07 -10.50
CA GLN A 115 -4.54 8.56 -10.86
C GLN A 115 -3.80 9.36 -11.95
N HIS A 116 -4.55 10.12 -12.75
CA HIS A 116 -3.99 10.95 -13.82
C HIS A 116 -3.84 12.42 -13.44
N LYS A 117 -4.02 12.75 -12.16
CA LYS A 117 -4.06 14.12 -11.66
C LYS A 117 -2.97 14.37 -10.63
N SER A 118 -2.47 15.60 -10.60
CA SER A 118 -1.56 16.05 -9.55
C SER A 118 -2.26 15.94 -8.19
N GLN A 119 -1.54 15.42 -7.18
CA GLN A 119 -2.08 15.19 -5.82
C GLN A 119 -3.33 14.29 -5.80
N GLY A 120 -3.58 13.52 -6.85
CA GLY A 120 -4.73 12.63 -6.92
C GLY A 120 -4.56 11.34 -6.14
N ILE A 121 -3.32 10.90 -5.88
CA ILE A 121 -3.02 9.62 -5.24
C ILE A 121 -2.14 9.83 -4.00
N VAL A 122 -2.38 9.01 -2.98
CA VAL A 122 -1.46 8.77 -1.87
C VAL A 122 -0.97 7.33 -1.92
N GLY A 123 0.31 7.14 -1.61
CA GLY A 123 0.93 5.82 -1.43
C GLY A 123 1.57 5.75 -0.05
N ILE A 124 1.40 4.63 0.66
CA ILE A 124 2.12 4.28 1.88
C ILE A 124 2.84 2.96 1.64
N SER A 125 4.17 2.96 1.70
CA SER A 125 4.98 1.75 1.60
C SER A 125 5.38 1.25 2.99
N LEU A 126 5.14 -0.03 3.24
CA LEU A 126 5.56 -0.74 4.45
C LEU A 126 6.59 -1.81 4.05
N MET A 127 7.79 -1.72 4.63
CA MET A 127 8.84 -2.72 4.42
C MET A 127 8.55 -3.96 5.26
N VAL A 128 8.70 -5.14 4.66
CA VAL A 128 8.47 -6.43 5.33
C VAL A 128 9.81 -7.08 5.62
N GLN A 129 10.07 -7.33 6.90
CA GLN A 129 11.26 -8.05 7.37
C GLN A 129 10.86 -9.40 7.93
N ILE A 130 11.70 -10.41 7.71
CA ILE A 130 11.54 -11.72 8.35
C ILE A 130 11.92 -11.60 9.82
N GLY A 131 11.07 -12.14 10.68
CA GLY A 131 11.32 -12.26 12.11
C GLY A 131 10.74 -13.56 12.66
N ASP A 132 10.95 -13.79 13.94
CA ASP A 132 10.63 -15.07 14.58
C ASP A 132 9.12 -15.28 14.80
N THR A 133 8.36 -14.20 14.96
CA THR A 133 6.93 -14.23 15.24
C THR A 133 6.09 -13.87 14.01
N PRO A 134 5.13 -14.71 13.59
CA PRO A 134 4.22 -14.37 12.51
C PRO A 134 3.37 -13.14 12.85
N ASN A 135 3.24 -12.20 11.91
CA ASN A 135 2.34 -11.06 12.07
C ASN A 135 0.87 -11.50 11.84
N PRO A 136 -0.03 -11.38 12.84
CA PRO A 136 -1.42 -11.82 12.72
C PRO A 136 -2.22 -11.11 11.62
N GLU A 137 -1.98 -9.82 11.40
CA GLU A 137 -2.70 -9.04 10.38
C GLU A 137 -2.22 -9.43 8.97
N LEU A 138 -0.91 -9.68 8.79
CA LEU A 138 -0.39 -10.22 7.53
C LEU A 138 -0.87 -11.66 7.28
N ARG A 139 -1.06 -12.47 8.33
CA ARG A 139 -1.60 -13.84 8.20
C ARG A 139 -2.99 -13.87 7.60
N ILE A 140 -3.83 -12.86 7.85
CA ILE A 140 -5.17 -12.78 7.25
C ILE A 140 -5.03 -12.78 5.72
N ILE A 141 -4.12 -11.96 5.19
CA ILE A 141 -3.89 -11.85 3.76
C ILE A 141 -3.14 -13.08 3.23
N THR A 142 -2.02 -13.46 3.84
CA THR A 142 -1.16 -14.56 3.34
C THR A 142 -1.84 -15.93 3.40
N SER A 143 -2.76 -16.16 4.34
CA SER A 143 -3.55 -17.41 4.41
C SER A 143 -4.41 -17.65 3.17
N THR A 144 -4.69 -16.61 2.39
CA THR A 144 -5.50 -16.72 1.17
C THR A 144 -4.67 -16.89 -0.09
N PHE A 145 -3.34 -16.75 -0.03
CA PHE A 145 -2.46 -16.83 -1.20
C PHE A 145 -2.56 -18.18 -1.92
N ASN A 146 -2.70 -19.26 -1.15
CA ASN A 146 -2.88 -20.61 -1.69
C ASN A 146 -4.18 -20.79 -2.50
N LYS A 147 -5.14 -19.87 -2.41
CA LYS A 147 -6.37 -19.91 -3.23
C LYS A 147 -6.36 -18.93 -4.40
N VAL A 148 -5.30 -18.13 -4.58
CA VAL A 148 -5.07 -17.27 -5.77
C VAL A 148 -3.78 -17.64 -6.51
N LEU A 149 -3.42 -18.93 -6.53
CA LEU A 149 -2.16 -19.42 -7.12
C LEU A 149 -2.02 -19.11 -8.60
N TYR A 150 -3.12 -19.12 -9.35
CA TYR A 150 -3.11 -18.92 -10.79
C TYR A 150 -3.58 -17.52 -11.19
N ARG A 151 -3.02 -17.01 -12.29
CA ARG A 151 -3.45 -15.76 -12.93
C ARG A 151 -4.96 -15.80 -13.16
N VAL A 152 -5.65 -14.68 -12.88
CA VAL A 152 -7.11 -14.50 -13.07
C VAL A 152 -8.00 -15.16 -12.00
N VAL A 153 -7.45 -15.84 -10.98
CA VAL A 153 -8.25 -16.34 -9.86
C VAL A 153 -8.60 -15.19 -8.88
N ARG A 154 -9.87 -15.13 -8.47
CA ARG A 154 -10.41 -14.16 -7.51
C ARG A 154 -10.90 -14.92 -6.27
N ILE A 155 -10.67 -14.37 -5.08
CA ILE A 155 -11.29 -14.89 -3.85
C ILE A 155 -12.24 -13.84 -3.28
N GLU A 156 -13.49 -14.28 -3.17
CA GLU A 156 -14.65 -13.76 -2.42
C GLU A 156 -14.50 -12.46 -1.63
N THR A 157 -13.74 -12.55 -0.52
CA THR A 157 -13.77 -11.53 0.54
C THR A 157 -12.62 -11.76 1.51
N ILE A 158 -11.88 -10.70 1.85
CA ILE A 158 -10.92 -10.63 2.95
C ILE A 158 -11.22 -9.37 3.76
N ASP A 159 -11.36 -9.50 5.07
CA ASP A 159 -11.46 -8.34 5.97
C ASP A 159 -10.05 -7.92 6.40
N ALA A 160 -9.57 -6.80 5.85
CA ALA A 160 -8.30 -6.21 6.23
C ALA A 160 -8.52 -5.08 7.24
N ARG A 161 -7.69 -5.01 8.28
CA ARG A 161 -7.64 -3.87 9.21
C ARG A 161 -6.35 -3.11 9.02
N LEU A 162 -6.46 -1.82 8.72
CA LEU A 162 -5.31 -0.93 8.68
C LEU A 162 -5.02 -0.42 10.10
N ARG A 163 -3.78 -0.61 10.57
CA ARG A 163 -3.28 -0.01 11.80
C ARG A 163 -1.92 0.62 11.51
N ALA A 164 -1.82 1.93 11.69
CA ALA A 164 -0.52 2.55 11.94
C ALA A 164 -0.17 2.30 13.41
N ASN A 165 0.98 1.68 13.66
CA ASN A 165 1.57 1.71 15.00
C ASN A 165 2.14 3.12 15.21
N THR A 166 1.54 3.86 16.13
CA THR A 166 2.08 5.09 16.72
C THR A 166 2.54 4.78 18.13
#